data_AF-A0A519L2F8-F1
#
_entry.id   AF-A0A519L2F8-F1
#
_cell.length_a   1.000
_cell.length_b   1.000
_cell.length_c   1.000
_cell.angle_alpha   90.00
_cell.angle_beta   90.00
_cell.angle_gamma   90.00
#
_symmetry.space_group_name_H-M   'P 1'
#
loop_
_entity.id
_entity.type
_entity.pdbx_description
1 polymer ?
#
loop_
_entity_poly.entity_id
_entity_poly.type
_entity_poly.pdbx_seq_one_letter_code
_entity_poly.pdbx_strand_id
1 'polypeptide(L)'
;MPLITLGFGGGCHWCTEAVFQAFRAVEMVEQGFIRSAPPDDSWSEAARVTFDPDVLPPQVLIEAHLLTHSATSDHAMRGKYRSAVYVPGGADA
;
A
#
# COMPACT_ATOMS: atom_id res chain seq x y z
N MET A 1 15.09 14.14 4.22
CA MET A 1 15.37 13.79 2.80
C MET A 1 14.09 13.91 1.99
N PRO A 2 14.02 13.62 0.67
CA PRO A 2 12.73 13.64 -0.02
C PRO A 2 11.80 12.59 0.57
N LEU A 3 10.53 12.98 0.79
CA LEU A 3 9.47 12.05 1.14
C LEU A 3 9.31 11.01 0.02
N ILE A 4 9.02 9.77 0.39
CA ILE A 4 8.71 8.70 -0.56
C ILE A 4 7.25 8.31 -0.44
N THR A 5 6.67 7.84 -1.54
CA THR A 5 5.29 7.36 -1.58
C THR A 5 5.28 5.89 -1.98
N LEU A 6 4.54 5.06 -1.25
CA LEU A 6 4.27 3.67 -1.61
C LEU A 6 2.76 3.43 -1.63
N GLY A 7 2.28 2.53 -2.47
CA GLY A 7 0.89 2.07 -2.45
C GLY A 7 0.75 0.75 -1.69
N PHE A 8 -0.36 0.58 -0.98
CA PHE A 8 -0.67 -0.65 -0.26
C PHE A 8 -2.11 -1.07 -0.54
N GLY A 9 -2.31 -2.28 -1.04
CA GLY A 9 -3.61 -2.89 -1.29
C GLY A 9 -3.70 -4.25 -0.60
N GLY A 10 -4.88 -4.65 -0.14
CA GLY A 10 -5.07 -5.92 0.60
C GLY A 10 -6.39 -6.04 1.34
N GLY A 11 -7.27 -5.05 1.19
CA GLY A 11 -8.56 -4.98 1.85
C GLY A 11 -9.29 -3.71 1.42
N CYS A 12 -10.33 -3.35 2.16
CA CYS A 12 -10.97 -2.06 1.98
C CYS A 12 -9.98 -0.92 2.25
N HIS A 13 -9.95 0.06 1.34
CA HIS A 13 -9.06 1.21 1.46
C HIS A 13 -9.26 2.04 2.74
N TRP A 14 -10.46 2.07 3.33
CA TRP A 14 -10.71 2.71 4.64
C TRP A 14 -9.94 2.02 5.79
N CYS A 15 -9.96 0.69 5.82
CA CYS A 15 -9.22 -0.06 6.83
C CYS A 15 -7.71 0.11 6.64
N THR A 16 -7.26 0.10 5.39
CA THR A 16 -5.85 0.27 5.03
C THR A 16 -5.35 1.66 5.42
N GLU A 17 -6.13 2.71 5.13
CA GLU A 17 -5.81 4.08 5.54
C GLU A 17 -5.70 4.20 7.06
N ALA A 18 -6.68 3.69 7.81
CA ALA A 18 -6.71 3.81 9.26
C ALA A 18 -5.46 3.20 9.92
N VAL A 19 -4.93 2.11 9.37
CA VAL A 19 -3.65 1.52 9.82
C VAL A 19 -2.49 2.49 9.62
N PHE A 20 -2.37 3.10 8.44
CA PHE A 20 -1.23 3.95 8.12
C PHE A 20 -1.29 5.34 8.75
N GLN A 21 -2.48 5.89 8.98
CA GLN A 21 -2.66 7.16 9.71
C GLN A 21 -2.17 7.08 11.17
N ALA A 22 -2.04 5.88 11.74
CA ALA A 22 -1.54 5.71 13.10
C ALA A 22 -0.02 5.96 13.23
N PHE A 23 0.73 6.00 12.13
CA PHE A 23 2.17 6.21 12.15
C PHE A 23 2.51 7.71 12.17
N ARG A 24 3.22 8.17 13.21
CA ARG A 24 3.58 9.58 13.38
C ARG A 24 4.42 10.18 12.25
N ALA A 25 5.17 9.36 11.53
CA ALA A 25 6.06 9.78 10.44
C ALA A 25 5.42 9.61 9.04
N VAL A 26 4.13 9.26 8.99
CA VAL A 26 3.33 9.30 7.77
C VAL A 26 2.77 10.71 7.63
N GLU A 27 3.10 11.35 6.51
CA GLU A 27 2.71 12.73 6.20
C GLU A 27 1.37 12.80 5.48
N MET A 28 1.06 11.79 4.66
CA MET A 28 -0.17 11.76 3.88
C MET A 28 -0.59 10.33 3.57
N VAL A 29 -1.91 10.10 3.62
CA VAL A 29 -2.53 8.88 3.12
C VAL A 29 -3.65 9.26 2.15
N GLU A 30 -3.60 8.73 0.93
CA GLU A 30 -4.61 8.97 -0.10
C GLU A 30 -5.32 7.65 -0.45
N GLN A 31 -6.62 7.62 -0.24
CA GLN A 31 -7.50 6.52 -0.58
C GLN A 31 -7.75 6.41 -2.09
N GLY A 32 -7.93 5.20 -2.61
CA GLY A 32 -8.49 5.01 -3.95
C GLY A 32 -8.26 3.64 -4.53
N PHE A 33 -7.96 3.63 -5.83
CA PHE A 33 -7.69 2.42 -6.60
C PHE A 33 -6.33 2.55 -7.29
N ILE A 34 -5.55 1.48 -7.25
CA ILE A 34 -4.25 1.40 -7.94
C ILE A 34 -4.29 0.19 -8.87
N ARG A 35 -3.65 0.33 -10.04
CA ARG A 35 -3.37 -0.78 -10.96
C ARG A 35 -1.86 -0.85 -11.21
N SER A 36 -1.35 -2.05 -11.49
CA SER A 36 0.04 -2.25 -11.90
C SER A 36 0.16 -2.28 -13.43
N ALA A 37 1.37 -2.53 -13.92
CA ALA A 37 1.57 -3.01 -15.28
C ALA A 37 1.03 -4.45 -15.43
N PRO A 38 0.75 -4.91 -16.67
CA PRO A 38 0.36 -6.29 -16.91
C PRO A 38 1.38 -7.28 -16.30
N PRO A 39 0.93 -8.41 -15.74
CA PRO A 39 -0.43 -8.96 -15.81
C PRO A 39 -1.41 -8.46 -14.73
N ASP A 40 -0.96 -7.65 -13.76
CA ASP A 40 -1.76 -7.17 -12.63
C ASP A 40 -2.36 -5.77 -12.87
N ASP A 41 -2.85 -5.53 -14.08
CA ASP A 41 -3.33 -4.23 -14.57
C ASP A 41 -4.80 -3.94 -14.26
N SER A 42 -5.47 -4.84 -13.53
CA SER A 42 -6.80 -4.60 -12.97
C SER A 42 -6.74 -3.63 -11.79
N TRP A 43 -7.71 -2.71 -11.74
CA TRP A 43 -7.89 -1.79 -10.63
C TRP A 43 -8.26 -2.54 -9.35
N SER A 44 -7.51 -2.30 -8.28
CA SER A 44 -7.75 -2.83 -6.94
C SER A 44 -7.79 -1.68 -5.94
N GLU A 45 -8.59 -1.80 -4.88
CA GLU A 45 -8.55 -0.84 -3.78
C GLU A 45 -7.18 -0.84 -3.11
N ALA A 46 -6.70 0.36 -2.79
CA ALA A 46 -5.43 0.60 -2.15
C ALA A 46 -5.39 2.00 -1.51
N ALA A 47 -4.36 2.24 -0.70
CA ALA A 47 -4.00 3.55 -0.20
C ALA A 47 -2.56 3.91 -0.62
N ARG A 48 -2.33 5.16 -1.04
CA ARG A 48 -0.99 5.72 -1.24
C ARG A 48 -0.54 6.37 0.06
N VAL A 49 0.66 6.03 0.52
CA VAL A 49 1.21 6.46 1.82
C VAL A 49 2.51 7.21 1.54
N THR A 50 2.58 8.47 1.94
CA THR A 50 3.76 9.33 1.83
C THR A 50 4.39 9.52 3.20
N PHE A 51 5.70 9.26 3.32
CA PHE A 51 6.42 9.24 4.59
C PHE A 51 7.90 9.60 4.43
N ASP A 52 8.57 9.93 5.54
CA ASP A 52 10.03 10.13 5.58
C ASP A 52 10.74 8.79 5.84
N PRO A 53 11.49 8.24 4.87
CA PRO A 53 12.15 6.94 5.02
C PRO A 53 13.30 6.93 6.04
N ASP A 54 13.84 8.10 6.41
CA ASP A 54 14.88 8.20 7.45
C ASP A 54 14.31 8.02 8.86
N VAL A 55 13.03 8.35 9.03
CA VAL A 55 12.31 8.24 10.30
C VAL A 55 11.51 6.94 10.37
N LEU A 56 10.90 6.54 9.26
CA LEU A 56 10.07 5.36 9.15
C LEU A 56 10.56 4.47 7.99
N PRO A 57 11.36 3.43 8.27
CA PRO A 57 11.83 2.53 7.24
C PRO A 57 10.65 1.86 6.51
N PRO A 58 10.70 1.71 5.17
CA PRO A 58 9.61 1.11 4.40
C PRO A 58 9.25 -0.31 4.85
N GLN A 59 10.21 -1.05 5.41
CA GLN A 59 9.99 -2.39 5.96
C GLN A 59 8.96 -2.41 7.09
N VAL A 60 8.91 -1.35 7.91
CA VAL A 60 7.94 -1.24 9.01
C VAL A 60 6.52 -1.10 8.47
N LEU A 61 6.34 -0.33 7.39
CA LEU A 61 5.05 -0.18 6.72
C LEU A 61 4.63 -1.48 6.03
N ILE A 62 5.57 -2.20 5.40
CA ILE A 62 5.32 -3.51 4.80
C ILE A 62 4.94 -4.54 5.86
N GLU A 63 5.62 -4.55 7.01
CA GLU A 63 5.29 -5.43 8.14
C GLU A 63 3.89 -5.13 8.68
N ALA A 64 3.59 -3.85 8.94
CA ALA A 64 2.25 -3.43 9.38
C ALA A 64 1.17 -3.84 8.37
N HIS A 65 1.43 -3.68 7.07
CA HIS A 65 0.55 -4.14 6.02
C HIS A 65 0.27 -5.65 6.16
N LEU A 66 1.32 -6.48 6.20
CA LEU A 66 1.18 -7.95 6.29
C LEU A 66 0.49 -8.42 7.58
N LEU A 67 0.65 -7.70 8.69
CA LEU A 67 0.02 -8.04 9.98
C LEU A 67 -1.46 -7.64 10.05
N THR A 68 -1.92 -6.69 9.22
CA THR A 68 -3.23 -6.06 9.37
C THR A 68 -4.26 -6.50 8.32
N HIS A 69 -3.87 -7.31 7.34
CA HIS A 69 -4.79 -7.92 6.38
C HIS A 69 -4.45 -9.39 6.13
N SER A 70 -5.42 -10.16 5.61
CA SER A 70 -5.22 -11.58 5.35
C SER A 70 -4.55 -11.83 3.99
N ALA A 71 -3.24 -11.56 3.91
CA ALA A 71 -2.44 -11.59 2.68
C ALA A 71 -2.47 -12.92 1.91
N THR A 72 -2.72 -14.03 2.61
CA THR A 72 -2.69 -15.40 2.05
C THR A 72 -4.08 -15.98 1.77
N SER A 73 -5.16 -15.31 2.19
CA SER A 73 -6.51 -15.82 1.94
C SER A 73 -6.86 -15.73 0.45
N ASP A 74 -7.41 -16.82 -0.09
CA ASP A 74 -8.05 -16.84 -1.39
C ASP A 74 -9.56 -16.69 -1.21
N HIS A 75 -10.10 -15.53 -1.58
CA HIS A 75 -11.51 -15.19 -1.38
C HIS A 75 -12.08 -14.51 -2.62
N ALA A 76 -13.40 -14.58 -2.80
CA ALA A 76 -14.08 -14.08 -4.01
C ALA A 76 -13.78 -12.60 -4.35
N MET A 77 -13.52 -11.75 -3.34
CA MET A 77 -13.16 -10.34 -3.54
C MET A 77 -11.67 -10.09 -3.81
N ARG A 78 -10.84 -11.12 -4.03
CA ARG A 78 -9.37 -10.98 -4.10
C ARG A 78 -8.92 -10.13 -5.30
N GLY A 79 -9.71 -10.06 -6.37
CA GLY A 79 -9.47 -9.11 -7.46
C GLY A 79 -9.61 -7.65 -7.02
N LYS A 80 -10.62 -7.33 -6.19
CA LYS A 80 -10.88 -5.98 -5.67
C LYS A 80 -9.94 -5.60 -4.52
N TYR A 81 -9.55 -6.57 -3.71
CA TYR A 81 -8.72 -6.42 -2.51
C TYR A 81 -7.39 -7.17 -2.66
N ARG A 82 -6.74 -7.03 -3.82
CA ARG A 82 -5.47 -7.70 -4.10
C ARG A 82 -4.44 -7.26 -3.08
N SER A 83 -3.84 -8.22 -2.37
CA SER A 83 -2.67 -8.01 -1.52
C SER A 83 -1.50 -7.58 -2.41
N ALA A 84 -1.02 -6.34 -2.26
CA ALA A 84 0.01 -5.75 -3.11
C ALA A 84 0.69 -4.55 -2.44
N VAL A 85 1.99 -4.42 -2.68
CA VAL A 85 2.76 -3.21 -2.42
C VAL A 85 3.15 -2.61 -3.78
N TYR A 86 2.77 -1.35 -4.01
CA TYR A 86 3.03 -0.65 -5.26
C TYR A 86 4.17 0.35 -5.06
N VAL A 87 5.21 0.22 -5.88
CA VAL A 87 6.33 1.17 -5.92
C VAL A 87 6.12 2.10 -7.12
N PRO A 88 5.93 3.42 -6.92
CA PRO A 88 5.82 4.33 -8.04
C PRO A 88 7.15 4.38 -8.79
N GLY A 89 7.14 3.95 -10.05
CA GLY A 89 8.22 4.15 -11.01
C GLY A 89 9.61 3.82 -10.48
N GLY A 90 9.90 2.54 -10.31
CA GLY A 90 11.22 2.08 -10.71
C GLY A 90 11.33 2.31 -12.22
N ALA A 91 12.09 3.32 -12.61
CA ALA A 91 12.71 3.32 -13.91
C ALA A 91 13.57 2.05 -14.00
N ASP A 92 13.46 1.31 -15.10
CA ASP A 92 14.64 0.72 -15.72
C ASP A 92 15.72 1.84 -15.75
N ALA A 93 16.92 1.71 -15.18
CA ALA A 93 17.99 0.80 -15.59
C ALA A 93 18.15 0.73 -17.11
#